data_AF-A0AB34KUE3-F1
#
_entry.id   AF-A0AB34KUE3-F1
#
_cell.length_a   1.000
_cell.length_b   1.000
_cell.length_c   1.000
_cell.angle_alpha   90.00
_cell.angle_beta   90.00
_cell.angle_gamma   90.00
#
_symmetry.space_group_name_H-M   'P 1'
#
loop_
_entity.id
_entity.type
_entity.pdbx_description
1 polymer ?
#
loop_
_entity_poly.entity_id
_entity_poly.type
_entity_poly.pdbx_seq_one_letter_code
_entity_poly.pdbx_strand_id
1 'polypeptide(L)'
;MSDPTAEPGAPVENQADAIPPARDNSIAKEVEKRAPRLVDIARTPDKIILRLNKLLAAPGGLSAFLSTFNYTLYLLTFLELKSQPLQARIAQRLGKAAAAPRAGPSPIASLATLLSSCRTTLRLLGVPPLYAWLRQLLQGPKPGQDRVLYATALTQCTFYLLFQSLENIALLTDHKVLSPALTARFNKSGSTARIYIWSYRAWFAGVVCDFVRLGREAQLERAKRAKRSEGEKGGVSVLEEDQKADAKWWAEAVVPASWFPMALHFALENGLPGFNLGVMGMAGGIAGLGRFASLWAATAE
;
A
#
# COMPACT_ATOMS: atom_id res chain seq x y z
N MET A 1 -21.20 -18.94 18.91
CA MET A 1 -21.33 -20.23 18.20
C MET A 1 -20.97 -19.96 16.76
N SER A 2 -19.71 -20.22 16.40
CA SER A 2 -19.13 -19.91 15.10
C SER A 2 -18.93 -21.21 14.34
N ASP A 3 -19.84 -21.48 13.43
CA ASP A 3 -19.65 -22.48 12.38
C ASP A 3 -18.72 -21.84 11.32
N PRO A 4 -17.57 -22.44 10.98
CA PRO A 4 -16.67 -21.90 9.99
C PRO A 4 -17.28 -22.16 8.62
N THR A 5 -17.86 -21.11 8.02
CA THR A 5 -18.31 -21.20 6.64
C THR A 5 -17.07 -21.30 5.76
N ALA A 6 -16.72 -22.53 5.37
CA ALA A 6 -15.67 -22.81 4.42
C ALA A 6 -15.96 -22.06 3.12
N GLU A 7 -15.13 -21.08 2.78
CA GLU A 7 -15.17 -20.45 1.47
C GLU A 7 -14.75 -21.47 0.39
N PRO A 8 -15.43 -21.52 -0.77
CA PRO A 8 -15.06 -22.43 -1.84
C PRO A 8 -13.65 -22.09 -2.37
N GLY A 9 -12.68 -22.97 -2.12
CA GLY A 9 -11.32 -22.88 -2.68
C GLY A 9 -10.24 -22.39 -1.71
N ALA A 10 -10.57 -22.03 -0.47
CA ALA A 10 -9.57 -21.84 0.58
C ALA A 10 -9.21 -23.21 1.22
N PRO A 11 -7.92 -23.58 1.35
CA PRO A 11 -7.57 -24.71 2.22
C PRO A 11 -8.06 -24.40 3.63
N VAL A 12 -8.75 -25.37 4.24
CA VAL A 12 -9.28 -25.26 5.60
C VAL A 12 -8.16 -24.84 6.55
N GLU A 13 -8.42 -23.81 7.36
CA GLU A 13 -7.49 -23.12 8.28
C GLU A 13 -6.73 -24.06 9.25
N ASN A 14 -7.19 -25.31 9.39
CA ASN A 14 -6.65 -26.35 10.26
C ASN A 14 -5.54 -27.23 9.65
N GLN A 15 -4.98 -26.90 8.48
CA GLN A 15 -3.85 -27.64 7.87
C GLN A 15 -2.59 -26.78 7.60
N ALA A 16 -2.54 -25.57 8.15
CA ALA A 16 -1.35 -24.72 8.02
C ALA A 16 -0.18 -25.14 8.94
N ASP A 17 -0.40 -26.10 9.85
CA ASP A 17 0.67 -26.69 10.64
C ASP A 17 1.35 -27.80 9.83
N ALA A 18 2.48 -27.42 9.22
CA ALA A 18 3.52 -28.27 8.64
C ALA A 18 3.02 -29.40 7.73
N ILE A 19 3.21 -29.24 6.42
CA ILE A 19 3.26 -30.37 5.49
C ILE A 19 4.15 -31.45 6.14
N PRO A 20 3.62 -32.65 6.46
CA PRO A 20 4.38 -33.66 7.17
C PRO A 20 5.64 -33.99 6.37
N PRO A 21 6.80 -34.19 7.03
CA PRO A 21 8.04 -34.47 6.33
C PRO A 21 7.84 -35.66 5.40
N ALA A 22 8.30 -35.52 4.17
CA ALA A 22 8.08 -36.51 3.13
C ALA A 22 8.59 -37.87 3.61
N ARG A 23 7.71 -38.89 3.63
CA ARG A 23 8.06 -40.25 4.06
C ARG A 23 9.28 -40.76 3.27
N ASP A 24 10.04 -41.69 3.85
CA ASP A 24 11.26 -42.23 3.22
C ASP A 24 11.04 -42.79 1.81
N ASN A 25 9.84 -43.30 1.55
CA ASN A 25 9.43 -43.84 0.23
C ASN A 25 8.65 -42.82 -0.63
N SER A 26 8.76 -41.53 -0.34
CA SER A 26 8.04 -40.49 -1.08
C SER A 26 8.66 -40.23 -2.44
N ILE A 27 7.81 -39.87 -3.41
CA ILE A 27 8.24 -39.41 -4.74
C ILE A 27 9.20 -38.23 -4.62
N ALA A 28 9.01 -37.35 -3.62
CA ALA A 28 9.90 -36.23 -3.36
C ALA A 28 11.34 -36.67 -3.04
N LYS A 29 11.53 -37.65 -2.15
CA LYS A 29 12.86 -38.19 -1.83
C LYS A 29 13.49 -38.97 -2.99
N GLU A 30 12.68 -39.66 -3.78
CA GLU A 30 13.16 -40.36 -4.99
C GLU A 30 13.63 -39.36 -6.06
N VAL A 31 12.92 -38.25 -6.24
CA VAL A 31 13.30 -37.15 -7.14
C VAL A 31 14.55 -36.42 -6.64
N GLU A 32 14.67 -36.19 -5.33
CA GLU A 32 15.86 -35.61 -4.71
C GLU A 32 17.10 -36.48 -4.93
N LYS A 33 16.94 -37.81 -4.85
CA LYS A 33 18.01 -38.77 -5.13
C LYS A 33 18.39 -38.84 -6.61
N ARG A 34 17.41 -38.77 -7.51
CA ARG A 34 17.63 -38.90 -8.98
C ARG A 34 18.06 -37.61 -9.66
N ALA A 35 17.63 -36.45 -9.15
CA ALA A 35 17.86 -35.15 -9.77
C ALA A 35 18.09 -34.03 -8.73
N PRO A 36 19.15 -34.14 -7.90
CA PRO A 36 19.41 -33.18 -6.82
C PRO A 36 19.56 -31.74 -7.33
N ARG A 37 20.18 -31.55 -8.50
CA ARG A 37 20.32 -30.22 -9.13
C ARG A 37 18.98 -29.56 -9.46
N LEU A 38 17.96 -30.32 -9.87
CA LEU A 38 16.64 -29.77 -10.17
C LEU A 38 15.92 -29.37 -8.88
N VAL A 39 16.07 -30.16 -7.81
CA VAL A 39 15.54 -29.84 -6.49
C VAL A 39 16.19 -28.58 -5.93
N ASP A 40 17.51 -28.45 -6.05
CA ASP A 40 18.24 -27.26 -5.60
C ASP A 40 17.80 -25.99 -6.37
N ILE A 41 17.63 -26.09 -7.69
CA ILE A 41 17.13 -24.98 -8.52
C ILE A 41 15.69 -24.60 -8.12
N ALA A 42 14.84 -25.59 -7.85
CA ALA A 42 13.44 -25.37 -7.48
C ALA A 42 13.25 -24.87 -6.03
N ARG A 43 14.22 -25.10 -5.14
CA ARG A 43 14.08 -24.80 -3.70
C ARG A 43 13.87 -23.32 -3.40
N THR A 44 14.57 -22.44 -4.12
CA THR A 44 14.44 -20.99 -3.94
C THR A 44 13.09 -20.46 -4.42
N PRO A 45 12.64 -20.72 -5.66
CA PRO A 45 11.32 -20.28 -6.11
C PRO A 45 10.19 -20.91 -5.29
N ASP A 46 10.31 -22.18 -4.87
CA ASP A 46 9.34 -22.82 -3.97
C ASP A 46 9.20 -22.04 -2.65
N LYS A 47 10.31 -21.75 -1.96
CA LYS A 47 10.30 -20.92 -0.75
C LYS A 47 9.67 -19.55 -0.98
N ILE A 48 9.96 -18.90 -2.11
CA ILE A 48 9.38 -17.59 -2.44
C ILE A 48 7.87 -17.69 -2.65
N ILE A 49 7.39 -18.71 -3.36
CA ILE A 49 5.96 -18.94 -3.60
C ILE A 49 5.23 -19.19 -2.29
N LEU A 50 5.78 -20.04 -1.41
CA LEU A 50 5.19 -20.33 -0.11
C LEU A 50 5.12 -19.08 0.78
N ARG A 51 6.19 -18.28 0.79
CA ARG A 51 6.20 -16.99 1.51
C ARG A 51 5.23 -15.99 0.91
N LEU A 52 5.12 -15.93 -0.42
CA LEU A 52 4.13 -15.09 -1.09
C LEU A 52 2.71 -15.52 -0.72
N ASN A 53 2.42 -16.82 -0.67
CA ASN A 53 1.12 -17.31 -0.22
C ASN A 53 0.81 -16.87 1.22
N LYS A 54 1.75 -17.04 2.15
CA LYS A 54 1.64 -16.54 3.53
C LYS A 54 1.40 -15.02 3.56
N LEU A 55 2.15 -14.26 2.75
CA LEU A 55 2.00 -12.80 2.66
C LEU A 55 0.59 -12.42 2.19
N LEU A 56 0.10 -13.03 1.11
CA LEU A 56 -1.18 -12.67 0.50
C LEU A 56 -2.36 -13.03 1.42
N ALA A 57 -2.24 -14.11 2.18
CA ALA A 57 -3.23 -14.54 3.17
C ALA A 57 -3.23 -13.67 4.45
N ALA A 58 -2.13 -12.99 4.77
CA ALA A 58 -2.04 -12.16 5.96
C ALA A 58 -2.99 -10.95 5.91
N PRO A 59 -3.56 -10.50 7.05
CA PRO A 59 -4.42 -9.31 7.10
C PRO A 59 -3.77 -8.06 6.48
N GLY A 60 -4.33 -7.61 5.35
CA GLY A 60 -3.82 -6.48 4.58
C GLY A 60 -2.55 -6.75 3.76
N GLY A 61 -2.09 -8.00 3.68
CA GLY A 61 -0.92 -8.41 2.92
C GLY A 61 -1.12 -8.35 1.41
N LEU A 62 -2.29 -8.78 0.90
CA LEU A 62 -2.67 -8.57 -0.50
C LEU A 62 -2.58 -7.09 -0.91
N SER A 63 -3.15 -6.19 -0.11
CA SER A 63 -3.12 -4.74 -0.38
C SER A 63 -1.69 -4.18 -0.35
N ALA A 64 -0.89 -4.58 0.64
CA ALA A 64 0.51 -4.16 0.74
C ALA A 64 1.36 -4.64 -0.44
N PHE A 65 1.18 -5.90 -0.87
CA PHE A 65 1.84 -6.47 -2.04
C PHE A 65 1.44 -5.73 -3.32
N LEU A 66 0.14 -5.67 -3.62
CA LEU A 66 -0.37 -5.03 -4.84
C LEU A 66 0.08 -3.58 -4.92
N SER A 67 0.07 -2.86 -3.80
CA SER A 67 0.51 -1.46 -3.75
C SER A 67 2.00 -1.33 -4.06
N THR A 68 2.84 -2.00 -3.28
CA THR A 68 4.30 -1.90 -3.40
C THR A 68 4.77 -2.38 -4.77
N PHE A 69 4.21 -3.48 -5.26
CA PHE A 69 4.55 -4.03 -6.56
C PHE A 69 4.11 -3.10 -7.69
N ASN A 70 2.91 -2.54 -7.64
CA ASN A 70 2.43 -1.59 -8.65
C ASN A 70 3.30 -0.33 -8.75
N TYR A 71 3.66 0.30 -7.62
CA TYR A 71 4.53 1.48 -7.64
C TYR A 71 5.97 1.15 -8.07
N THR A 72 6.46 -0.05 -7.75
CA THR A 72 7.73 -0.55 -8.29
C THR A 72 7.67 -0.65 -9.81
N LEU A 73 6.58 -1.17 -10.38
CA LEU A 73 6.41 -1.24 -11.83
C LEU A 73 6.29 0.15 -12.47
N TYR A 74 5.67 1.14 -11.82
CA TYR A 74 5.69 2.53 -12.30
C TYR A 74 7.09 3.11 -12.36
N LEU A 75 7.90 2.87 -11.33
CA LEU A 75 9.30 3.29 -11.34
C LEU A 75 10.09 2.58 -12.44
N LEU A 76 9.93 1.27 -12.59
CA LEU A 76 10.60 0.48 -13.64
C LEU A 76 10.17 0.93 -15.04
N THR A 77 8.89 1.22 -15.25
CA THR A 77 8.38 1.77 -16.51
C THR A 77 9.04 3.11 -16.83
N PHE A 78 9.16 3.99 -15.84
CA PHE A 78 9.84 5.27 -16.01
C PHE A 78 11.34 5.09 -16.34
N LEU A 79 12.04 4.19 -15.66
CA LEU A 79 13.44 3.89 -15.92
C LEU A 79 13.66 3.25 -17.29
N GLU A 80 12.75 2.37 -17.73
CA GLU A 80 12.76 1.80 -19.07
C GLU A 80 12.69 2.89 -20.13
N LEU A 81 11.74 3.84 -20.00
CA LEU A 81 11.58 4.98 -20.90
C LEU A 81 12.83 5.89 -20.91
N LYS A 82 13.44 6.14 -19.75
CA LYS A 82 14.65 6.98 -19.65
C LYS A 82 15.92 6.29 -20.13
N SER A 83 15.96 4.95 -20.11
CA SER A 83 17.12 4.17 -20.54
C SER A 83 17.20 3.95 -22.06
N GLN A 84 16.14 4.26 -22.82
CA GLN A 84 16.11 4.11 -24.29
C GLN A 84 17.33 4.71 -25.03
N PRO A 85 17.80 5.93 -24.71
CA PRO A 85 18.97 6.50 -25.37
C PRO A 85 20.27 5.74 -25.05
N LEU A 86 20.40 5.21 -23.82
CA LEU A 86 21.54 4.40 -23.42
C LEU A 86 21.52 3.04 -24.11
N GLN A 87 20.35 2.40 -24.18
CA GLN A 87 20.15 1.15 -24.90
C GLN A 87 20.51 1.29 -26.38
N ALA A 88 20.10 2.40 -27.02
CA ALA A 88 20.46 2.70 -28.40
C ALA A 88 21.98 2.85 -28.59
N ARG A 89 22.67 3.55 -27.68
CA ARG A 89 24.14 3.68 -27.70
C ARG A 89 24.86 2.34 -27.51
N ILE A 90 24.37 1.49 -26.61
CA ILE A 90 24.92 0.14 -26.39
C ILE A 90 24.71 -0.73 -27.63
N ALA A 91 23.52 -0.72 -28.21
CA ALA A 91 23.23 -1.46 -29.45
C ALA A 91 24.17 -1.03 -30.58
N GLN A 92 24.37 0.29 -30.76
CA GLN A 92 25.30 0.83 -31.75
C GLN A 92 26.75 0.37 -31.49
N ARG A 93 27.22 0.37 -30.24
CA ARG A 93 28.58 -0.11 -29.89
C ARG A 93 28.74 -1.61 -30.08
N LEU A 94 27.67 -2.39 -29.92
CA LEU A 94 27.66 -3.84 -30.14
C LEU A 94 27.43 -4.20 -31.62
N GLY A 95 27.40 -3.23 -32.53
CA GLY A 95 27.14 -3.45 -33.96
C GLY A 95 25.74 -3.98 -34.26
N LYS A 96 24.81 -3.88 -33.30
CA LYS A 96 23.42 -4.29 -33.48
C LYS A 96 22.61 -3.10 -33.98
N ALA A 97 21.71 -3.34 -34.94
CA ALA A 97 20.71 -2.35 -35.31
C ALA A 97 19.94 -1.92 -34.05
N ALA A 98 19.79 -0.62 -33.85
CA ALA A 98 18.97 -0.10 -32.77
C ALA A 98 17.56 -0.68 -32.92
N ALA A 99 17.04 -1.33 -31.88
CA ALA A 99 15.70 -1.87 -31.90
C ALA A 99 14.72 -0.72 -32.22
N ALA A 100 13.83 -0.94 -33.19
CA ALA A 100 12.79 0.03 -33.50
C ALA A 100 11.99 0.34 -32.22
N PRO A 101 11.60 1.60 -32.00
CA PRO A 101 10.78 1.95 -30.84
C PRO A 101 9.52 1.08 -30.84
N ARG A 102 9.27 0.39 -29.72
CA ARG A 102 8.09 -0.47 -29.57
C ARG A 102 6.82 0.36 -29.79
N ALA A 103 5.95 -0.14 -30.66
CA ALA A 103 4.60 0.39 -30.79
C ALA A 103 3.75 -0.13 -29.61
N GLY A 104 3.39 0.75 -28.68
CA GLY A 104 2.54 0.44 -27.53
C GLY A 104 3.27 0.30 -26.18
N PRO A 105 2.52 0.10 -25.08
CA PRO A 105 3.08 0.01 -23.74
C PRO A 105 3.99 -1.21 -23.60
N SER A 106 5.07 -1.08 -22.83
CA SER A 106 5.91 -2.23 -22.48
C SER A 106 5.13 -3.23 -21.61
N PRO A 107 5.54 -4.51 -21.55
CA PRO A 107 4.91 -5.49 -20.66
C PRO A 107 4.86 -5.04 -19.19
N ILE A 108 5.89 -4.31 -18.74
CA ILE A 108 5.97 -3.74 -17.39
C ILE A 108 4.87 -2.67 -17.21
N ALA A 109 4.72 -1.78 -18.19
CA ALA A 109 3.69 -0.74 -18.17
C ALA A 109 2.28 -1.33 -18.20
N SER A 110 2.04 -2.35 -19.03
CA SER A 110 0.74 -3.04 -19.11
C SER A 110 0.38 -3.73 -17.79
N LEU A 111 1.35 -4.40 -17.15
CA LEU A 111 1.14 -5.01 -15.83
C LEU A 111 0.90 -3.95 -14.75
N ALA A 112 1.61 -2.82 -14.80
CA ALA A 112 1.40 -1.72 -13.86
C ALA A 112 -0.04 -1.17 -13.96
N THR A 113 -0.53 -0.94 -15.18
CA THR A 113 -1.92 -0.51 -15.42
C THR A 113 -2.91 -1.54 -14.91
N LEU A 114 -2.70 -2.83 -15.20
CA LEU A 114 -3.58 -3.90 -14.72
C LEU A 114 -3.67 -3.94 -13.19
N LEU A 115 -2.54 -3.83 -12.48
CA LEU A 115 -2.53 -3.80 -11.02
C LEU A 115 -3.19 -2.54 -10.45
N SER A 116 -3.01 -1.39 -11.11
CA SER A 116 -3.67 -0.15 -10.72
C SER A 116 -5.19 -0.26 -10.84
N SER A 117 -5.68 -0.86 -11.94
CA SER A 117 -7.10 -1.16 -12.13
C SER A 117 -7.59 -2.15 -11.07
N CYS A 118 -6.89 -3.26 -10.85
CA CYS A 118 -7.23 -4.26 -9.83
C CYS A 118 -7.36 -3.62 -8.44
N ARG A 119 -6.38 -2.82 -8.02
CA ARG A 119 -6.43 -2.08 -6.74
C ARG A 119 -7.63 -1.15 -6.65
N THR A 120 -7.96 -0.46 -7.73
CA THR A 120 -9.09 0.48 -7.78
C THR A 120 -10.43 -0.27 -7.71
N THR A 121 -10.55 -1.43 -8.37
CA THR A 121 -11.71 -2.30 -8.25
C THR A 121 -11.85 -2.87 -6.83
N LEU A 122 -10.77 -3.34 -6.20
CA LEU A 122 -10.81 -3.85 -4.83
C LEU A 122 -11.23 -2.77 -3.81
N ARG A 123 -10.88 -1.50 -4.08
CA ARG A 123 -11.29 -0.36 -3.23
C ARG A 123 -12.80 -0.11 -3.22
N LEU A 124 -13.58 -0.68 -4.13
CA LEU A 124 -15.05 -0.70 -4.01
C LEU A 124 -15.51 -1.24 -2.64
N LEU A 125 -14.74 -2.17 -2.05
CA LEU A 125 -14.97 -2.76 -0.73
C LEU A 125 -14.36 -1.93 0.42
N GLY A 126 -13.88 -0.71 0.16
CA GLY A 126 -13.22 0.14 1.15
C GLY A 126 -14.16 0.87 2.11
N VAL A 127 -15.44 1.04 1.75
CA VAL A 127 -16.42 1.75 2.61
C VAL A 127 -16.77 0.96 3.89
N PRO A 128 -17.08 -0.35 3.85
CA PRO A 128 -17.38 -1.12 5.06
C PRO A 128 -16.34 -1.00 6.20
N PRO A 129 -15.03 -1.19 5.99
CA PRO A 129 -14.06 -1.03 7.07
C PRO A 129 -13.96 0.42 7.58
N LEU A 130 -14.12 1.42 6.71
CA LEU A 130 -14.16 2.83 7.13
C LEU A 130 -15.41 3.14 7.97
N TYR A 131 -16.55 2.55 7.65
CA TYR A 131 -17.77 2.68 8.47
C TYR A 131 -17.58 2.03 9.85
N ALA A 132 -16.97 0.85 9.91
CA ALA A 132 -16.64 0.20 11.18
C ALA A 132 -15.70 1.08 12.03
N TRP A 133 -14.70 1.70 11.42
CA TRP A 133 -13.82 2.66 12.10
C TRP A 133 -14.57 3.89 12.58
N LEU A 134 -15.47 4.47 11.76
CA LEU A 134 -16.33 5.58 12.18
C LEU A 134 -17.19 5.19 13.39
N ARG A 135 -17.82 4.01 13.37
CA ARG A 135 -18.63 3.53 14.49
C ARG A 135 -17.83 3.39 15.78
N GLN A 136 -16.57 2.97 15.71
CA GLN A 136 -15.68 2.95 16.87
C GLN A 136 -15.38 4.36 17.38
N LEU A 137 -15.07 5.31 16.49
CA LEU A 137 -14.79 6.69 16.88
C LEU A 137 -16.02 7.38 17.48
N LEU A 138 -17.23 7.07 17.00
CA LEU A 138 -18.48 7.62 17.54
C LEU A 138 -18.83 7.13 18.96
N GLN A 139 -18.12 6.12 19.49
CA GLN A 139 -18.22 5.76 20.91
C GLN A 139 -17.56 6.81 21.84
N GLY A 140 -16.85 7.77 21.25
CA GLY A 140 -16.15 8.83 21.96
C GLY A 140 -14.67 8.53 22.18
N PRO A 141 -13.91 9.51 22.71
CA PRO A 141 -12.50 9.32 22.99
C PRO A 141 -12.30 8.31 24.13
N LYS A 142 -11.25 7.49 24.02
CA LYS A 142 -10.85 6.56 25.09
C LYS A 142 -10.46 7.34 26.34
N PRO A 143 -10.61 6.77 27.55
CA PRO A 143 -10.13 7.39 28.78
C PRO A 143 -8.65 7.77 28.67
N GLY A 144 -8.32 9.04 28.94
CA GLY A 144 -6.96 9.57 28.83
C GLY A 144 -6.49 9.89 27.40
N GLN A 145 -7.34 9.74 26.37
CA GLN A 145 -7.00 10.10 24.99
C GLN A 145 -6.99 11.62 24.79
N ASP A 146 -5.96 12.12 24.13
CA ASP A 146 -5.86 13.53 23.74
C ASP A 146 -7.01 13.93 22.79
N ARG A 147 -7.67 15.05 23.10
CA ARG A 147 -8.86 15.53 22.37
C ARG A 147 -8.53 15.95 20.94
N VAL A 148 -7.34 16.49 20.69
CA VAL A 148 -6.89 16.91 19.35
C VAL A 148 -6.62 15.66 18.50
N LEU A 149 -5.97 14.65 19.05
CA LEU A 149 -5.75 13.37 18.36
C LEU A 149 -7.08 12.67 18.04
N TYR A 150 -8.03 12.67 18.97
CA TYR A 150 -9.37 12.12 18.72
C TYR A 150 -10.12 12.88 17.61
N ALA A 151 -10.17 14.21 17.69
CA ALA A 151 -10.82 15.04 16.68
C ALA A 151 -10.18 14.84 15.30
N THR A 152 -8.84 14.79 15.25
CA THR A 152 -8.08 14.53 14.03
C THR A 152 -8.44 13.17 13.43
N ALA A 153 -8.53 12.11 14.23
CA ALA A 153 -8.91 10.78 13.76
C ALA A 153 -10.36 10.75 13.20
N LEU A 154 -11.30 11.42 13.86
CA LEU A 154 -12.69 11.53 13.38
C LEU A 154 -12.79 12.30 12.06
N THR A 155 -12.10 13.43 11.96
CA THR A 155 -12.01 14.23 10.75
C THR A 155 -11.36 13.43 9.60
N GLN A 156 -10.25 12.74 9.87
CA GLN A 156 -9.56 11.90 8.89
C GLN A 156 -10.47 10.77 8.38
N CYS A 157 -11.16 10.07 9.29
CA CYS A 157 -12.09 9.01 8.94
C CYS A 157 -13.22 9.52 8.03
N THR A 158 -13.75 10.71 8.31
CA THR A 158 -14.78 11.35 7.49
C THR A 158 -14.26 11.70 6.10
N PHE A 159 -13.05 12.25 6.00
CA PHE A 159 -12.43 12.52 4.70
C PHE A 159 -12.16 11.25 3.89
N TYR A 160 -11.69 10.17 4.52
CA TYR A 160 -11.51 8.89 3.82
C TYR A 160 -12.84 8.23 3.41
N LEU A 161 -13.91 8.40 4.19
CA LEU A 161 -15.25 7.98 3.78
C LEU A 161 -15.73 8.74 2.56
N LEU A 162 -15.55 10.06 2.53
CA LEU A 162 -15.90 10.90 1.38
C LEU A 162 -15.08 10.51 0.14
N PHE A 163 -13.77 10.36 0.30
CA PHE A 163 -12.87 9.88 -0.74
C PHE A 163 -13.37 8.57 -1.34
N GLN A 164 -13.53 7.54 -0.52
CA GLN A 164 -13.87 6.20 -0.99
C GLN A 164 -15.27 6.15 -1.61
N SER A 165 -16.23 6.87 -1.04
CA SER A 165 -17.59 6.93 -1.58
C SER A 165 -17.63 7.59 -2.96
N LEU A 166 -16.94 8.73 -3.12
CA LEU A 166 -16.87 9.44 -4.40
C LEU A 166 -16.10 8.64 -5.45
N GLU A 167 -14.99 7.99 -5.07
CA GLU A 167 -14.23 7.14 -5.98
C GLU A 167 -15.07 5.95 -6.47
N ASN A 168 -15.82 5.31 -5.57
CA ASN A 168 -16.71 4.21 -5.93
C ASN A 168 -17.78 4.66 -6.92
N ILE A 169 -18.41 5.81 -6.68
CA ILE A 169 -19.42 6.38 -7.59
C ILE A 169 -18.82 6.65 -8.97
N ALA A 170 -17.63 7.26 -9.01
CA ALA A 170 -16.94 7.57 -10.26
C ALA A 170 -16.58 6.28 -11.02
N LEU A 171 -15.98 5.29 -10.35
CA LEU A 171 -15.59 4.02 -10.96
C LEU A 171 -16.80 3.24 -11.50
N LEU A 172 -17.87 3.11 -10.71
CA LEU A 172 -19.09 2.41 -11.14
C LEU A 172 -19.77 3.13 -12.30
N THR A 173 -19.65 4.47 -12.39
CA THR A 173 -20.15 5.25 -13.53
C THR A 173 -19.31 4.99 -14.79
N ASP A 174 -17.98 4.99 -14.68
CA ASP A 174 -17.08 4.72 -15.81
C ASP A 174 -17.35 3.33 -16.42
N HIS A 175 -17.62 2.36 -15.55
CA HIS A 175 -17.97 0.98 -15.93
C HIS A 175 -19.45 0.77 -16.27
N LYS A 176 -20.26 1.83 -16.37
CA LYS A 176 -21.68 1.77 -16.77
C LYS A 176 -22.57 0.94 -15.85
N VAL A 177 -22.16 0.75 -14.60
CA VAL A 177 -22.96 0.09 -13.56
C VAL A 177 -24.00 1.06 -12.98
N LEU A 178 -23.63 2.33 -12.79
CA LEU A 178 -24.58 3.37 -12.39
C LEU A 178 -25.23 4.03 -13.61
N SER A 179 -26.53 4.29 -13.51
CA SER A 179 -27.24 5.00 -14.57
C SER A 179 -26.79 6.46 -14.65
N PRO A 180 -26.71 7.05 -15.86
CA PRO A 180 -26.34 8.46 -16.03
C PRO A 180 -27.22 9.43 -15.24
N ALA A 181 -28.49 9.08 -14.99
CA ALA A 181 -29.42 9.88 -14.19
C ALA A 181 -29.03 9.94 -12.70
N LEU A 182 -28.45 8.86 -12.15
CA LEU A 182 -27.94 8.86 -10.78
C LEU A 182 -26.64 9.66 -10.68
N THR A 183 -25.74 9.53 -11.66
CA THR A 183 -24.50 10.30 -11.72
C THR A 183 -24.76 11.80 -11.95
N ALA A 184 -25.80 12.17 -12.71
CA ALA A 184 -26.18 13.57 -12.95
C ALA A 184 -26.50 14.34 -11.66
N ARG A 185 -26.87 13.64 -10.57
CA ARG A 185 -27.06 14.24 -9.24
C ARG A 185 -25.75 14.74 -8.62
N PHE A 186 -24.63 14.10 -8.95
CA PHE A 186 -23.30 14.43 -8.45
C PHE A 186 -22.49 15.28 -9.45
N ASN A 187 -22.77 15.17 -10.76
CA ASN A 187 -22.17 16.01 -11.77
C ASN A 187 -23.10 16.21 -12.98
N LYS A 188 -23.59 17.45 -13.17
CA LYS A 188 -24.47 17.83 -14.29
C LYS A 188 -23.88 17.58 -15.68
N SER A 189 -22.54 17.53 -15.81
CA SER A 189 -21.86 17.29 -17.09
C SER A 189 -21.83 15.81 -17.51
N GLY A 190 -22.22 14.88 -16.62
CA GLY A 190 -22.11 13.43 -16.87
C GLY A 190 -20.67 12.89 -16.82
N SER A 191 -19.66 13.75 -16.65
CA SER A 191 -18.25 13.35 -16.52
C SER A 191 -17.91 12.85 -15.12
N THR A 192 -17.07 11.83 -15.00
CA THR A 192 -16.55 11.34 -13.72
C THR A 192 -15.35 12.13 -13.23
N ALA A 193 -14.67 12.90 -14.10
CA ALA A 193 -13.46 13.64 -13.78
C ALA A 193 -13.62 14.58 -12.57
N ARG A 194 -14.73 15.32 -12.50
CA ARG A 194 -15.01 16.21 -11.36
C ARG A 194 -15.24 15.44 -10.06
N ILE A 195 -15.88 14.26 -10.15
CA ILE A 195 -16.13 13.40 -8.98
C ILE A 195 -14.79 12.87 -8.45
N TYR A 196 -13.90 12.41 -9.32
CA TYR A 196 -12.53 12.02 -8.95
C TYR A 196 -11.75 13.16 -8.32
N ILE A 197 -11.79 14.38 -8.86
CA ILE A 197 -11.09 15.53 -8.27
C ILE A 197 -11.55 15.78 -6.82
N TRP A 198 -12.87 15.77 -6.56
CA TRP A 198 -13.39 15.93 -5.19
C TRP A 198 -13.04 14.75 -4.27
N SER A 199 -13.03 13.53 -4.82
CA SER A 199 -12.53 12.35 -4.13
C SER A 199 -11.07 12.57 -3.70
N TYR A 200 -10.17 12.93 -4.63
CA TYR A 200 -8.76 13.16 -4.34
C TYR A 200 -8.50 14.35 -3.42
N ARG A 201 -9.32 15.40 -3.45
CA ARG A 201 -9.28 16.49 -2.46
C ARG A 201 -9.61 16.00 -1.05
N ALA A 202 -10.59 15.12 -0.91
CA ALA A 202 -10.89 14.50 0.37
C ALA A 202 -9.74 13.59 0.84
N TRP A 203 -9.15 12.80 -0.06
CA TRP A 203 -7.96 12.01 0.26
C TRP A 203 -6.80 12.88 0.73
N PHE A 204 -6.51 13.96 0.01
CA PHE A 204 -5.48 14.94 0.37
C PHE A 204 -5.74 15.55 1.76
N ALA A 205 -6.98 15.94 2.06
CA ALA A 205 -7.34 16.43 3.40
C ALA A 205 -7.09 15.38 4.49
N GLY A 206 -7.37 14.10 4.21
CA GLY A 206 -7.04 13.00 5.11
C GLY A 206 -5.53 12.80 5.33
N VAL A 207 -4.71 13.01 4.29
CA VAL A 207 -3.23 13.01 4.41
C VAL A 207 -2.75 14.20 5.25
N VAL A 208 -3.38 15.38 5.12
CA VAL A 208 -3.07 16.53 5.98
C VAL A 208 -3.36 16.23 7.46
N CYS A 209 -4.40 15.46 7.76
CA CYS A 209 -4.67 15.00 9.13
C CYS A 209 -3.53 14.17 9.72
N ASP A 210 -2.77 13.41 8.92
CA ASP A 210 -1.59 12.68 9.42
C ASP A 210 -0.51 13.62 9.94
N PHE A 211 -0.27 14.75 9.25
CA PHE A 211 0.67 15.76 9.73
C PHE A 211 0.20 16.44 11.01
N VAL A 212 -1.10 16.69 11.15
CA VAL A 212 -1.68 17.23 12.39
C VAL A 212 -1.51 16.23 13.54
N ARG A 213 -1.80 14.95 13.30
CA ARG A 213 -1.61 13.86 14.27
C ARG A 213 -0.14 13.78 14.73
N LEU A 214 0.79 13.67 13.78
CA LEU A 214 2.22 13.57 14.06
C LEU A 214 2.77 14.80 14.79
N GLY A 215 2.32 16.00 14.39
CA GLY A 215 2.68 17.24 15.06
C GLY A 215 2.20 17.27 16.51
N ARG A 216 0.97 16.81 16.77
CA ARG A 216 0.42 16.73 18.12
C ARG A 216 1.11 15.67 18.97
N GLU A 217 1.41 14.51 18.42
CA GLU A 217 2.19 13.47 19.11
C GLU A 217 3.58 13.96 19.51
N ALA A 218 4.27 14.67 18.61
CA ALA A 218 5.56 15.28 18.93
C ALA A 218 5.46 16.34 20.04
N GLN A 219 4.39 17.14 20.07
CA GLN A 219 4.15 18.09 21.16
C GLN A 219 3.95 17.39 22.50
N LEU A 220 3.15 16.32 22.53
CA LEU A 220 2.87 15.55 23.75
C LEU A 220 4.12 14.86 24.28
N GLU A 221 4.94 14.27 23.40
CA GLU A 221 6.19 13.61 23.79
C GLU A 221 7.20 14.62 24.33
N ARG A 222 7.33 15.80 23.70
CA ARG A 222 8.16 16.90 24.23
C ARG A 222 7.71 17.35 25.61
N ALA A 223 6.40 17.49 25.83
CA ALA A 223 5.86 17.85 27.15
C ALA A 223 6.13 16.77 28.20
N LYS A 224 6.04 15.49 27.82
CA LYS A 224 6.39 14.35 28.68
C LYS A 224 7.87 14.36 29.06
N ARG A 225 8.76 14.61 28.09
CA ARG A 225 10.21 14.75 28.31
C ARG A 225 10.54 15.90 29.27
N ALA A 226 9.93 17.07 29.09
CA ALA A 226 10.14 18.22 29.96
C ALA A 226 9.76 17.93 31.43
N LYS A 227 8.60 17.28 31.64
CA LYS A 227 8.15 16.88 32.99
C LYS A 227 9.09 15.87 33.65
N ARG A 228 9.71 14.97 32.87
CA ARG A 228 10.72 14.01 33.40
C ARG A 228 12.01 14.71 33.80
N SER A 229 12.50 15.67 33.00
CA SER A 229 13.74 16.40 33.32
C SER A 229 13.67 17.25 34.59
N GLU A 230 12.47 17.66 35.00
CA GLU A 230 12.24 18.40 36.24
C GLU A 230 12.15 17.49 37.49
N GLY A 231 11.88 16.19 37.32
CA GLY A 231 11.61 15.25 38.42
C GLY A 231 12.62 14.11 38.62
N GLU A 232 13.34 13.68 37.58
CA GLU A 232 14.28 12.53 37.63
C GLU A 232 15.58 12.81 36.86
N LYS A 233 16.73 12.45 37.45
CA LYS A 233 17.99 12.35 36.69
C LYS A 233 17.89 11.11 35.78
N GLY A 234 17.55 11.33 34.51
CA GLY A 234 17.30 10.26 33.54
C GLY A 234 18.47 9.26 33.44
N GLY A 235 18.15 7.98 33.69
CA GLY A 235 19.07 6.85 33.48
C GLY A 235 19.08 6.37 32.03
N VAL A 236 19.91 5.36 31.75
CA VAL A 236 20.07 4.73 30.41
C VAL A 236 18.74 4.26 29.83
N SER A 237 17.81 3.75 30.65
CA SER A 237 16.49 3.31 30.21
C SER A 237 15.62 4.41 29.60
N VAL A 238 15.72 5.65 30.10
CA VAL A 238 14.95 6.80 29.59
C VAL A 238 15.45 7.21 28.21
N LEU A 239 16.77 7.15 28.00
CA LEU A 239 17.39 7.44 26.71
C LEU A 239 16.98 6.42 25.65
N GLU A 240 16.95 5.13 26.00
CA GLU A 240 16.48 4.09 25.10
C GLU A 240 15.00 4.25 24.73
N GLU A 241 14.14 4.61 25.68
CA GLU A 241 12.73 4.90 25.41
C GLU A 241 12.56 6.10 24.47
N ASP A 242 13.31 7.18 24.69
CA ASP A 242 13.26 8.37 23.85
C ASP A 242 13.75 8.08 22.42
N GLN A 243 14.82 7.30 22.28
CA GLN A 243 15.30 6.84 20.97
C GLN A 243 14.27 5.99 20.24
N LYS A 244 13.60 5.07 20.95
CA LYS A 244 12.51 4.25 20.36
C LYS A 244 11.33 5.11 19.93
N ALA A 245 10.95 6.10 20.74
CA ALA A 245 9.87 7.03 20.41
C ALA A 245 10.21 7.86 19.18
N ASP A 246 11.44 8.39 19.09
CA ASP A 246 11.89 9.17 17.94
C ASP A 246 11.97 8.31 16.67
N ALA A 247 12.52 7.10 16.77
CA ALA A 247 12.59 6.16 15.64
C ALA A 247 11.19 5.80 15.12
N LYS A 248 10.24 5.55 16.03
CA LYS A 248 8.84 5.31 15.68
C LYS A 248 8.22 6.52 14.99
N TRP A 249 8.39 7.72 15.55
CA TRP A 249 7.83 8.94 14.97
C TRP A 249 8.36 9.20 13.56
N TRP A 250 9.68 9.03 13.34
CA TRP A 250 10.26 9.16 12.01
C TRP A 250 9.76 8.12 11.02
N ALA A 251 9.64 6.86 11.45
CA ALA A 251 9.07 5.80 10.63
C ALA A 251 7.62 6.11 10.21
N GLU A 252 6.82 6.66 11.13
CA GLU A 252 5.45 7.08 10.84
C GLU A 252 5.40 8.34 9.97
N ALA A 253 6.34 9.28 10.10
CA ALA A 253 6.39 10.52 9.34
C ALA A 253 6.74 10.33 7.86
N VAL A 254 7.53 9.30 7.53
CA VAL A 254 7.89 8.96 6.14
C VAL A 254 6.66 8.64 5.30
N VAL A 255 5.64 7.99 5.86
CA VAL A 255 4.45 7.56 5.13
C VAL A 255 3.64 8.74 4.57
N PRO A 256 3.13 9.69 5.38
CA PRO A 256 2.39 10.83 4.86
C PRO A 256 3.29 11.78 4.05
N ALA A 257 4.58 11.91 4.37
CA ALA A 257 5.52 12.67 3.54
C ALA A 257 5.64 12.11 2.12
N SER A 258 5.59 10.77 1.99
CA SER A 258 5.64 10.09 0.71
C SER A 258 4.32 10.20 -0.05
N TRP A 259 3.17 10.13 0.63
CA TRP A 259 1.86 10.28 -0.01
C TRP A 259 1.50 11.71 -0.38
N PHE A 260 1.99 12.70 0.38
CA PHE A 260 1.63 14.12 0.22
C PHE A 260 1.77 14.66 -1.22
N PRO A 261 2.93 14.54 -1.91
CA PRO A 261 3.07 15.06 -3.26
C PRO A 261 2.11 14.38 -4.26
N MET A 262 1.82 13.09 -4.05
CA MET A 262 0.88 12.35 -4.89
C MET A 262 -0.56 12.82 -4.64
N ALA A 263 -0.96 12.93 -3.37
CA ALA A 263 -2.29 13.39 -3.00
C ALA A 263 -2.55 14.83 -3.48
N LEU A 264 -1.56 15.71 -3.35
CA LEU A 264 -1.63 17.07 -3.87
C LEU A 264 -1.74 17.09 -5.40
N HIS A 265 -0.95 16.28 -6.10
CA HIS A 265 -1.03 16.17 -7.57
C HIS A 265 -2.44 15.80 -8.03
N PHE A 266 -3.07 14.79 -7.43
CA PHE A 266 -4.41 14.37 -7.84
C PHE A 266 -5.54 15.28 -7.35
N ALA A 267 -5.30 16.10 -6.31
CA ALA A 267 -6.27 17.08 -5.82
C ALA A 267 -6.39 18.33 -6.71
N LEU A 268 -5.37 18.61 -7.53
CA LEU A 268 -5.28 19.74 -8.45
C LEU A 268 -5.82 19.36 -9.84
N GLU A 269 -6.53 20.28 -10.49
CA GLU A 269 -7.16 20.03 -11.81
C GLU A 269 -6.12 19.79 -12.91
N ASN A 270 -4.98 20.47 -12.84
CA ASN A 270 -3.87 20.33 -13.79
C ASN A 270 -2.69 19.54 -13.23
N GLY A 271 -2.80 19.03 -11.99
CA GLY A 271 -1.69 18.41 -11.28
C GLY A 271 -0.53 19.34 -10.95
N LEU A 272 0.50 18.77 -10.32
CA LEU A 272 1.77 19.43 -10.06
C LEU A 272 2.66 19.47 -11.31
N PRO A 273 3.26 20.63 -11.66
CA PRO A 273 4.23 20.72 -12.75
C PRO A 273 5.40 19.76 -12.57
N GLY A 274 5.76 19.00 -13.61
CA GLY A 274 6.89 18.06 -13.60
C GLY A 274 6.64 16.73 -12.88
N PHE A 275 5.46 16.53 -12.28
CA PHE A 275 5.08 15.25 -11.69
C PHE A 275 4.96 14.20 -12.79
N ASN A 276 5.72 13.11 -12.65
CA ASN A 276 5.82 12.05 -13.65
C ASN A 276 5.72 10.68 -13.00
N LEU A 277 5.65 9.64 -13.83
CA LEU A 277 5.48 8.26 -13.38
C LEU A 277 6.59 7.77 -12.44
N GLY A 278 7.82 8.28 -12.59
CA GLY A 278 8.94 7.96 -11.70
C GLY A 278 8.74 8.54 -10.31
N VAL A 279 8.30 9.80 -10.21
CA VAL A 279 7.95 10.43 -8.93
C VAL A 279 6.80 9.68 -8.26
N MET A 280 5.77 9.30 -9.03
CA MET A 280 4.65 8.50 -8.54
C MET A 280 5.10 7.14 -8.00
N GLY A 281 5.97 6.44 -8.75
CA GLY A 281 6.54 5.15 -8.36
C GLY A 281 7.40 5.24 -7.09
N MET A 282 8.25 6.26 -6.98
CA MET A 282 9.06 6.48 -5.77
C MET A 282 8.18 6.81 -4.55
N ALA A 283 7.27 7.77 -4.69
CA ALA A 283 6.38 8.21 -3.62
C ALA A 283 5.55 7.04 -3.06
N GLY A 284 4.84 6.32 -3.93
CA GLY A 284 4.02 5.19 -3.50
C GLY A 284 4.84 3.98 -3.04
N GLY A 285 6.03 3.77 -3.63
CA GLY A 285 6.96 2.72 -3.22
C GLY A 285 7.47 2.91 -1.81
N ILE A 286 8.00 4.11 -1.49
CA ILE A 286 8.50 4.44 -0.14
C ILE A 286 7.37 4.35 0.88
N ALA A 287 6.17 4.85 0.54
CA ALA A 287 5.03 4.83 1.46
C ALA A 287 4.58 3.41 1.86
N GLY A 288 4.70 2.44 0.95
CA GLY A 288 4.32 1.04 1.20
C GLY A 288 5.43 0.16 1.75
N LEU A 289 6.70 0.55 1.57
CA LEU A 289 7.86 -0.32 1.77
C LEU A 289 7.99 -0.83 3.20
N GLY A 290 7.80 0.02 4.21
CA GLY A 290 7.93 -0.38 5.61
C GLY A 290 6.93 -1.45 6.01
N ARG A 291 5.65 -1.26 5.65
CA ARG A 291 4.59 -2.25 5.91
C ARG A 291 4.83 -3.55 5.15
N PHE A 292 5.20 -3.45 3.87
CA PHE A 292 5.50 -4.63 3.05
C PHE A 292 6.69 -5.42 3.61
N ALA A 293 7.78 -4.74 3.98
CA ALA A 293 8.96 -5.37 4.55
C ALA A 293 8.65 -6.08 5.88
N SER A 294 7.86 -5.46 6.75
CA SER A 294 7.43 -6.07 8.01
C SER A 294 6.58 -7.33 7.77
N LEU A 295 5.58 -7.25 6.88
CA LEU A 295 4.74 -8.39 6.55
C LEU A 295 5.54 -9.50 5.86
N TRP A 296 6.47 -9.14 4.98
CA TRP A 296 7.36 -10.10 4.32
C TRP A 296 8.27 -10.80 5.33
N ALA A 297 8.83 -10.08 6.29
CA ALA A 297 9.64 -10.66 7.35
C ALA A 297 8.84 -11.69 8.17
N ALA A 298 7.58 -11.40 8.50
CA ALA A 298 6.70 -12.31 9.24
C ALA A 298 6.40 -13.63 8.50
N THR A 299 6.59 -13.70 7.17
CA THR A 299 6.41 -14.97 6.43
C THR A 299 7.58 -15.95 6.55
N ALA A 300 8.70 -15.51 7.13
CA ALA A 300 9.87 -16.34 7.36
C ALA A 300 9.68 -17.30 8.55
N GLU A 301 8.74 -16.98 9.44
CA GLU A 301 8.18 -17.85 10.48
C GLU A 301 7.18 -18.83 9.84
#